data_AF-A0A7C2HTI1-F1
#
_entry.id   AF-A0A7C2HTI1-F1
#
_cell.length_a   1.000
_cell.length_b   1.000
_cell.length_c   1.000
_cell.angle_alpha   90.00
_cell.angle_beta   90.00
_cell.angle_gamma   90.00
#
_symmetry.space_group_name_H-M   'P 1'
#
loop_
_entity.id
_entity.type
_entity.pdbx_description
1 polymer ?
#
loop_
_entity_poly.entity_id
_entity_poly.type
_entity_poly.pdbx_seq_one_letter_code
_entity_poly.pdbx_strand_id
1 'polypeptide(L)'
;MREGVKMRLRRKLGNDKGFTLVEVLIAGVILAVALIPMTEMFSVSFRGIRSASRMEEGTNCAKAAMEQIRAKPFYTAHVADETVNENWDIDDFYWGERSPINLNPNPGESPPNWKLIPEVPYYDYGKFRGFEDFRVGVQLAYLADDTGVAAMHPDWGPRIPGNDRPKDAQDNVLHLLLVKVNVYWMNAGKEDSYTQEDIVTDTQAIYNFGSKKITVDRAPSNPESVLNPNRLNADSTRFPGWRVPGPRLSS
;
A
#
# COMPACT_ATOMS: atom_id res chain seq x y z
N MET A 1 -21.04 87.27 -21.78
CA MET A 1 -19.91 86.42 -21.31
C MET A 1 -20.04 86.30 -19.80
N ARG A 2 -20.79 85.31 -19.31
CA ARG A 2 -20.33 84.00 -18.80
C ARG A 2 -19.42 84.09 -17.56
N GLU A 3 -20.08 83.87 -16.43
CA GLU A 3 -19.70 83.09 -15.24
C GLU A 3 -18.28 83.10 -14.70
N GLY A 4 -18.21 83.29 -13.39
CA GLY A 4 -17.08 82.90 -12.56
C GLY A 4 -17.46 82.88 -11.08
N VAL A 5 -18.52 82.15 -10.71
CA VAL A 5 -18.83 81.88 -9.30
C VAL A 5 -17.67 81.05 -8.73
N LYS A 6 -16.77 81.71 -7.99
CA LYS A 6 -15.77 81.03 -7.17
C LYS A 6 -16.49 80.31 -6.02
N MET A 7 -16.95 79.08 -6.27
CA MET A 7 -17.26 78.14 -5.21
C MET A 7 -15.95 77.80 -4.49
N ARG A 8 -15.67 78.52 -3.40
CA ARG A 8 -14.75 78.05 -2.37
C ARG A 8 -15.38 76.80 -1.76
N LEU A 9 -14.99 75.63 -2.27
CA LEU A 9 -15.24 74.36 -1.61
C LEU A 9 -14.36 74.30 -0.34
N ARG A 10 -14.71 75.10 0.67
CA ARG A 10 -14.28 74.87 2.05
C ARG A 10 -15.07 73.66 2.54
N ARG A 11 -14.66 72.48 2.07
CA ARG A 11 -15.04 71.22 2.69
C ARG A 11 -14.53 71.32 4.13
N LYS A 12 -15.45 71.42 5.08
CA LYS A 12 -15.14 71.39 6.51
C LYS A 12 -14.39 70.09 6.78
N LEU A 13 -13.07 70.14 6.92
CA LEU A 13 -12.29 69.20 7.75
C LEU A 13 -12.52 69.51 9.23
N GLY A 14 -13.79 69.71 9.60
CA GLY A 14 -14.19 70.34 10.85
C GLY A 14 -15.12 69.42 11.62
N ASN A 15 -14.65 68.20 11.89
CA ASN A 15 -15.17 67.38 12.98
C ASN A 15 -14.16 66.28 13.35
N ASP A 16 -12.88 66.62 13.49
CA ASP A 16 -11.88 65.74 14.10
C ASP A 16 -12.10 65.75 15.62
N LYS A 17 -13.22 65.17 16.06
CA LYS A 17 -13.40 64.83 17.46
C LYS A 17 -12.42 63.69 17.74
N GLY A 18 -11.37 63.96 18.52
CA GLY A 18 -10.46 62.93 19.00
C GLY A 18 -11.23 61.81 19.72
N PHE A 19 -10.71 60.59 19.68
CA PHE A 19 -11.33 59.45 20.35
C PHE A 19 -11.45 59.71 21.85
N THR A 20 -12.63 59.44 22.40
CA THR A 20 -12.81 59.48 23.85
C THR A 20 -12.10 58.27 24.48
N LEU A 21 -11.63 58.42 25.72
CA LEU A 21 -10.97 57.33 26.46
C LEU A 21 -11.87 56.09 26.58
N VAL A 22 -13.19 56.30 26.67
CA VAL A 22 -14.19 55.23 26.72
C VAL A 22 -14.29 54.49 25.39
N GLU A 23 -14.28 55.18 24.25
CA GLU A 23 -14.27 54.53 22.93
C GLU A 23 -13.03 53.66 22.72
N VAL A 24 -11.86 54.13 23.15
CA VAL A 24 -10.62 53.35 23.05
C VAL A 24 -10.69 52.08 23.92
N LEU A 25 -11.24 52.19 25.13
CA LEU A 25 -11.46 51.03 26.00
C LEU A 25 -12.44 50.03 25.40
N ILE A 26 -13.58 50.50 24.88
CA ILE A 26 -14.58 49.64 24.25
C ILE A 26 -14.01 48.98 23.00
N ALA A 27 -13.28 49.72 22.15
CA ALA A 27 -12.61 49.17 20.97
C ALA A 27 -11.58 48.10 21.35
N GLY A 28 -10.82 48.31 22.43
CA GLY A 28 -9.88 47.32 22.97
C GLY A 28 -10.57 46.04 23.46
N VAL A 29 -11.72 46.16 24.15
CA VAL A 29 -12.51 45.02 24.59
C VAL A 29 -13.09 44.25 23.40
N ILE A 30 -13.66 44.95 22.40
CA ILE A 30 -14.19 44.33 21.18
C ILE A 30 -13.07 43.60 20.43
N LEU A 31 -11.90 44.23 20.30
CA LEU A 31 -10.73 43.62 19.66
C LEU A 31 -10.30 42.35 20.40
N ALA A 32 -10.23 42.38 21.74
CA ALA A 32 -9.87 41.22 22.53
C ALA A 32 -10.87 40.05 22.36
N VAL A 33 -12.17 40.34 22.40
CA VAL A 33 -13.22 39.33 22.18
C VAL A 33 -13.16 38.76 20.76
N ALA A 34 -12.85 39.59 19.76
CA ALA A 34 -12.72 39.16 18.37
C ALA A 34 -11.51 38.26 18.10
N LEU A 35 -10.43 38.38 18.90
CA LEU A 35 -9.21 37.59 18.71
C LEU A 35 -9.32 36.16 19.26
N ILE A 36 -10.16 35.93 20.27
CA ILE A 36 -10.37 34.60 20.88
C ILE A 36 -10.70 33.53 19.81
N PRO A 37 -11.75 33.67 18.98
CA PRO A 37 -12.09 32.64 18.00
C PRO A 37 -11.01 32.44 16.93
N MET A 38 -10.20 33.47 16.61
CA MET A 38 -9.09 33.31 15.66
C MET A 38 -8.03 32.35 16.19
N THR A 39 -7.72 32.42 17.49
CA THR A 39 -6.73 31.51 18.10
C THR A 39 -7.18 30.05 18.11
N GLU A 40 -8.48 29.81 18.29
CA GLU A 40 -9.08 28.48 18.21
C GLU A 40 -9.04 27.94 16.78
N MET A 41 -9.36 28.78 15.79
CA MET A 41 -9.26 28.40 14.37
C MET A 41 -7.86 27.95 13.99
N PHE A 42 -6.81 28.68 14.43
CA PHE A 42 -5.43 28.27 14.16
C PHE A 42 -5.10 26.90 14.76
N SER A 43 -5.55 26.64 15.99
CA SER A 43 -5.33 25.33 16.64
C SER A 43 -5.98 24.19 15.87
N VAL A 44 -7.21 24.40 15.37
CA VAL A 44 -7.91 23.43 14.52
C VAL A 44 -7.18 23.26 13.18
N SER A 45 -6.75 24.35 12.54
CA SER A 45 -5.98 24.30 11.29
C SER A 45 -4.67 23.53 11.43
N PHE A 46 -3.90 23.74 12.50
CA PHE A 46 -2.65 23.01 12.72
C PHE A 46 -2.88 21.51 12.94
N ARG A 47 -3.94 21.13 13.67
CA ARG A 47 -4.33 19.71 13.81
C ARG A 47 -4.72 19.12 12.46
N GLY A 48 -5.47 19.85 11.64
CA GLY A 48 -5.84 19.46 10.29
C GLY A 48 -4.62 19.23 9.39
N ILE A 49 -3.68 20.16 9.37
CA ILE A 49 -2.44 20.05 8.57
C ILE A 49 -1.62 18.85 9.00
N ARG A 50 -1.44 18.62 10.31
CA ARG A 50 -0.69 17.44 10.80
C ARG A 50 -1.37 16.12 10.43
N SER A 51 -2.69 16.07 10.53
CA SER A 51 -3.47 14.88 10.14
C SER A 51 -3.32 14.58 8.65
N ALA A 52 -3.41 15.62 7.81
CA ALA A 52 -3.21 15.48 6.36
C ALA A 52 -1.78 15.03 6.01
N SER A 53 -0.76 15.60 6.65
CA SER A 53 0.65 15.20 6.48
C SER A 53 0.86 13.72 6.81
N ARG A 54 0.33 13.26 7.96
CA ARG A 54 0.40 11.86 8.39
C ARG A 54 -0.27 10.92 7.39
N MET A 55 -1.41 11.32 6.85
CA MET A 55 -2.11 10.56 5.82
C MET A 55 -1.29 10.46 4.53
N GLU A 56 -0.68 11.56 4.08
CA GLU A 56 0.21 11.57 2.91
C GLU A 56 1.43 10.66 3.12
N GLU A 57 2.10 10.77 4.27
CA GLU A 57 3.22 9.91 4.66
C GLU A 57 2.80 8.44 4.70
N GLY A 58 1.64 8.13 5.29
CA GLY A 58 1.07 6.77 5.31
C GLY A 58 0.77 6.22 3.92
N THR A 59 0.28 7.05 3.00
CA THR A 59 0.07 6.63 1.61
C THR A 59 1.39 6.37 0.87
N ASN A 60 2.44 7.14 1.16
CA ASN A 60 3.77 6.94 0.59
C ASN A 60 4.43 5.68 1.17
N CYS A 61 4.22 5.40 2.46
CA CYS A 61 4.64 4.15 3.12
C CYS A 61 3.99 2.93 2.44
N ALA A 62 2.68 2.97 2.20
CA ALA A 62 1.95 1.89 1.53
C ALA A 62 2.49 1.64 0.11
N LYS A 63 2.73 2.70 -0.66
CA LYS A 63 3.32 2.61 -2.01
C LYS A 63 4.71 1.98 -1.97
N ALA A 64 5.58 2.45 -1.07
CA ALA A 64 6.93 1.93 -0.95
C ALA A 64 6.95 0.46 -0.53
N ALA A 65 6.06 0.05 0.40
CA ALA A 65 5.90 -1.34 0.77
C ALA A 65 5.38 -2.19 -0.42
N MET A 66 4.39 -1.69 -1.16
CA MET A 66 3.85 -2.35 -2.34
C MET A 66 4.90 -2.52 -3.45
N GLU A 67 5.78 -1.54 -3.65
CA GLU A 67 6.91 -1.65 -4.59
C GLU A 67 7.89 -2.75 -4.17
N GLN A 68 8.21 -2.87 -2.89
CA GLN A 68 9.07 -3.95 -2.39
C GLN A 68 8.43 -5.33 -2.56
N ILE A 69 7.10 -5.43 -2.38
CA ILE A 69 6.36 -6.68 -2.63
C ILE A 69 6.38 -7.02 -4.11
N ARG A 70 6.14 -6.05 -5.00
CA ARG A 70 6.20 -6.25 -6.47
C ARG A 70 7.58 -6.60 -7.00
N ALA A 71 8.64 -6.19 -6.30
CA ALA A 71 10.01 -6.54 -6.68
C ALA A 71 10.36 -8.01 -6.36
N LYS A 72 9.54 -8.71 -5.57
CA LYS A 72 9.71 -10.14 -5.29
C LYS A 72 9.20 -10.97 -6.46
N PRO A 73 9.79 -12.16 -6.71
CA PRO A 73 9.28 -13.05 -7.73
C PRO A 73 7.88 -13.52 -7.34
N PHE A 74 6.98 -13.61 -8.34
CA PHE A 74 5.62 -14.08 -8.12
C PHE A 74 5.57 -15.55 -7.71
N TYR A 75 6.41 -16.38 -8.33
CA TYR A 75 6.52 -17.80 -8.05
C TYR A 75 7.97 -18.26 -8.25
N THR A 76 8.48 -19.05 -7.31
CA THR A 76 9.72 -19.81 -7.47
C THR A 76 9.53 -21.18 -6.83
N ALA A 77 9.87 -22.24 -7.57
CA ALA A 77 9.73 -23.61 -7.07
C ALA A 77 10.40 -23.80 -5.70
N HIS A 78 9.60 -24.10 -4.67
CA HIS A 78 10.02 -24.37 -3.31
C HIS A 78 10.78 -25.69 -3.27
N VAL A 79 12.04 -25.61 -2.85
CA VAL A 79 12.91 -26.78 -2.72
C VAL A 79 12.85 -27.25 -1.26
N ALA A 80 12.59 -28.55 -1.07
CA ALA A 80 12.64 -29.20 0.24
C ALA A 80 14.09 -29.32 0.73
N ASP A 81 14.71 -28.21 1.13
CA ASP A 81 15.95 -28.26 1.90
C ASP A 81 15.63 -27.92 3.35
N GLU A 82 15.55 -28.94 4.21
CA GLU A 82 15.30 -28.81 5.65
C GLU A 82 16.33 -27.90 6.36
N THR A 83 17.45 -27.61 5.71
CA THR A 83 18.50 -26.73 6.26
C THR A 83 18.33 -25.26 5.88
N VAL A 84 17.46 -24.94 4.92
CA VAL A 84 17.26 -23.58 4.36
C VAL A 84 15.76 -23.24 4.36
N ASN A 85 15.23 -22.84 5.51
CA ASN A 85 13.85 -22.29 5.62
C ASN A 85 13.83 -20.84 5.13
N GLU A 86 14.16 -20.64 3.86
CA GLU A 86 14.14 -19.34 3.21
C GLU A 86 12.82 -19.14 2.46
N ASN A 87 12.32 -17.90 2.46
CA ASN A 87 11.15 -17.50 1.70
C ASN A 87 11.60 -17.04 0.31
N TRP A 88 11.09 -17.66 -0.75
CA TRP A 88 11.62 -17.47 -2.10
C TRP A 88 10.74 -16.56 -2.96
N ASP A 89 9.43 -16.58 -2.77
CA ASP A 89 8.43 -15.78 -3.51
C ASP A 89 7.41 -15.09 -2.59
N ILE A 90 6.46 -14.36 -3.18
CA ILE A 90 5.57 -13.45 -2.45
C ILE A 90 4.71 -14.19 -1.42
N ASP A 91 4.14 -15.34 -1.79
CA ASP A 91 3.30 -16.14 -0.91
C ASP A 91 4.11 -16.79 0.21
N ASP A 92 5.36 -17.19 -0.01
CA ASP A 92 6.23 -17.61 1.09
C ASP A 92 6.37 -16.55 2.19
N PHE A 93 6.41 -15.27 1.84
CA PHE A 93 6.52 -14.17 2.81
C PHE A 93 5.19 -13.82 3.49
N TYR A 94 4.08 -13.80 2.75
CA TYR A 94 2.86 -13.13 3.21
C TYR A 94 1.60 -14.00 3.19
N TRP A 95 1.71 -15.30 2.89
CA TRP A 95 0.57 -16.21 2.97
C TRP A 95 0.14 -16.49 4.42
N GLY A 96 1.08 -16.44 5.37
CA GLY A 96 0.84 -16.71 6.79
C GLY A 96 0.66 -18.21 7.10
N GLU A 97 0.29 -18.53 8.34
CA GLU A 97 0.16 -19.92 8.82
C GLU A 97 -1.12 -20.65 8.36
N ARG A 98 -1.79 -20.18 7.31
CA ARG A 98 -3.02 -20.82 6.82
C ARG A 98 -2.67 -22.11 6.05
N SER A 99 -3.16 -23.25 6.55
CA SER A 99 -3.29 -24.50 5.77
C SER A 99 -4.17 -24.22 4.55
N PRO A 100 -3.88 -24.75 3.33
CA PRO A 100 -4.31 -24.40 1.95
C PRO A 100 -5.60 -23.60 1.70
N ILE A 101 -6.54 -23.64 2.62
CA ILE A 101 -7.80 -22.93 2.63
C ILE A 101 -7.52 -21.43 2.52
N ASN A 102 -7.77 -20.91 1.33
CA ASN A 102 -8.16 -19.51 1.18
C ASN A 102 -9.45 -19.35 1.98
N LEU A 103 -9.37 -18.69 3.16
CA LEU A 103 -10.47 -18.55 4.12
C LEU A 103 -11.66 -17.71 3.60
N ASN A 104 -11.77 -17.51 2.28
CA ASN A 104 -12.98 -16.97 1.70
C ASN A 104 -14.03 -18.09 1.63
N PRO A 105 -15.10 -18.05 2.45
CA PRO A 105 -16.08 -19.13 2.53
C PRO A 105 -16.80 -19.40 1.21
N ASN A 106 -16.77 -18.45 0.27
CA ASN A 106 -17.43 -18.53 -1.01
C ASN A 106 -16.44 -18.25 -2.17
N PRO A 107 -15.82 -19.29 -2.73
CA PRO A 107 -15.02 -19.18 -3.95
C PRO A 107 -15.85 -18.56 -5.10
N GLY A 108 -15.27 -17.62 -5.84
CA GLY A 108 -15.97 -16.87 -6.88
C GLY A 108 -16.76 -15.65 -6.39
N GLU A 109 -16.83 -15.36 -5.09
CA GLU A 109 -17.31 -14.07 -4.61
C GLU A 109 -16.26 -12.97 -4.81
N SER A 110 -16.75 -11.80 -5.23
CA SER A 110 -15.99 -10.55 -5.33
C SER A 110 -16.54 -9.54 -4.32
N PRO A 111 -15.73 -8.91 -3.46
CA PRO A 111 -14.27 -9.06 -3.24
C PRO A 111 -13.90 -10.09 -2.15
N PRO A 112 -12.60 -10.43 -1.97
CA PRO A 112 -12.13 -11.25 -0.85
C PRO A 112 -12.56 -10.72 0.52
N ASN A 113 -12.92 -11.64 1.42
CA ASN A 113 -13.23 -11.29 2.79
C ASN A 113 -11.94 -11.08 3.63
N TRP A 114 -11.40 -9.86 3.56
CA TRP A 114 -10.21 -9.45 4.29
C TRP A 114 -10.28 -9.58 5.82
N LYS A 115 -11.47 -9.78 6.40
CA LYS A 115 -11.60 -10.02 7.85
C LYS A 115 -11.19 -11.45 8.24
N LEU A 116 -11.28 -12.38 7.30
CA LEU A 116 -10.97 -13.80 7.52
C LEU A 116 -9.55 -14.14 7.08
N ILE A 117 -8.97 -13.34 6.18
CA ILE A 117 -7.59 -13.52 5.73
C ILE A 117 -6.66 -12.97 6.82
N PRO A 118 -5.68 -13.75 7.31
CA PRO A 118 -4.75 -13.25 8.31
C PRO A 118 -3.89 -12.12 7.74
N GLU A 119 -3.70 -11.09 8.54
CA GLU A 119 -2.69 -10.06 8.27
C GLU A 119 -1.33 -10.56 8.74
N VAL A 120 -0.38 -10.62 7.80
CA VAL A 120 1.01 -10.95 8.10
C VAL A 120 1.77 -9.65 8.36
N PRO A 121 2.41 -9.49 9.54
CA PRO A 121 3.22 -8.32 9.81
C PRO A 121 4.43 -8.29 8.88
N TYR A 122 4.60 -7.21 8.13
CA TYR A 122 5.76 -7.00 7.27
C TYR A 122 6.83 -6.15 7.94
N TYR A 123 6.45 -4.96 8.42
CA TYR A 123 7.31 -4.10 9.23
C TYR A 123 6.59 -3.64 10.48
N ASP A 124 7.24 -3.78 11.62
CA ASP A 124 6.79 -3.16 12.86
C ASP A 124 7.28 -1.70 12.96
N TYR A 125 6.78 -0.96 13.94
CA TYR A 125 7.23 0.40 14.23
C TYR A 125 8.75 0.47 14.38
N GLY A 126 9.36 1.46 13.72
CA GLY A 126 10.81 1.69 13.71
C GLY A 126 11.61 0.72 12.84
N LYS A 127 10.97 -0.19 12.09
CA LYS A 127 11.67 -1.17 11.24
C LYS A 127 11.71 -0.76 9.77
N PHE A 128 10.72 -0.02 9.29
CA PHE A 128 10.71 0.45 7.91
C PHE A 128 11.49 1.78 7.79
N ARG A 129 12.67 1.73 7.18
CA ARG A 129 13.52 2.91 7.00
C ARG A 129 12.81 4.00 6.19
N GLY A 130 12.74 5.21 6.75
CA GLY A 130 12.02 6.35 6.18
C GLY A 130 10.53 6.40 6.53
N PHE A 131 10.01 5.38 7.21
CA PHE A 131 8.62 5.27 7.67
C PHE A 131 8.55 4.67 9.09
N GLU A 132 9.46 5.10 9.97
CA GLU A 132 9.63 4.53 11.30
C GLU A 132 8.39 4.71 12.21
N ASP A 133 7.59 5.73 11.96
CA ASP A 133 6.34 6.02 12.67
C ASP A 133 5.16 5.12 12.25
N PHE A 134 5.39 4.17 11.34
CA PHE A 134 4.34 3.34 10.75
C PHE A 134 4.63 1.84 10.99
N ARG A 135 3.57 1.06 11.16
CA ARG A 135 3.62 -0.41 11.00
C ARG A 135 2.89 -0.81 9.72
N VAL A 136 3.35 -1.89 9.10
CA VAL A 136 2.85 -2.38 7.81
C VAL A 136 2.45 -3.84 7.95
N GLY A 137 1.19 -4.13 7.63
CA GLY A 137 0.64 -5.48 7.48
C GLY A 137 0.33 -5.78 6.02
N VAL A 138 0.43 -7.06 5.65
CA VAL A 138 0.16 -7.54 4.30
C VAL A 138 -0.84 -8.69 4.35
N GLN A 139 -1.81 -8.66 3.43
CA GLN A 139 -2.79 -9.72 3.23
C GLN A 139 -2.78 -10.13 1.75
N LEU A 140 -2.90 -11.43 1.49
CA LEU A 140 -2.86 -12.00 0.15
C LEU A 140 -4.12 -12.80 -0.16
N ALA A 141 -4.59 -12.71 -1.40
CA ALA A 141 -5.61 -13.59 -1.97
C ALA A 141 -5.33 -13.88 -3.44
N TYR A 142 -5.29 -15.16 -3.85
CA TYR A 142 -5.29 -15.49 -5.28
C TYR A 142 -6.67 -15.28 -5.90
N LEU A 143 -6.68 -14.82 -7.14
CA LEU A 143 -7.89 -14.59 -7.91
C LEU A 143 -7.98 -15.61 -9.06
N ALA A 144 -9.19 -16.14 -9.29
CA ALA A 144 -9.47 -17.03 -10.43
C ALA A 144 -9.64 -16.23 -11.72
N ASP A 145 -10.22 -15.04 -11.62
CA ASP A 145 -10.39 -14.08 -12.71
C ASP A 145 -10.17 -12.65 -12.18
N ASP A 146 -10.69 -11.64 -12.87
CA ASP A 146 -10.50 -10.24 -12.54
C ASP A 146 -11.20 -9.79 -11.25
N THR A 147 -12.13 -10.59 -10.73
CA THR A 147 -12.99 -10.17 -9.61
C THR A 147 -13.21 -11.27 -8.56
N GLY A 148 -13.12 -12.55 -8.91
CA GLY A 148 -13.42 -13.68 -8.06
C GLY A 148 -12.19 -14.27 -7.38
N VAL A 149 -12.30 -14.51 -6.07
CA VAL A 149 -11.27 -15.22 -5.31
C VAL A 149 -11.22 -16.69 -5.71
N ALA A 150 -10.02 -17.21 -5.95
CA ALA A 150 -9.81 -18.61 -6.29
C ALA A 150 -9.99 -19.53 -5.08
N ALA A 151 -10.70 -20.65 -5.29
CA ALA A 151 -10.57 -21.82 -4.43
C ALA A 151 -9.22 -22.47 -4.73
N MET A 152 -8.31 -22.49 -3.76
CA MET A 152 -7.01 -23.16 -3.92
C MET A 152 -7.17 -24.68 -3.96
N HIS A 153 -6.27 -25.36 -4.66
CA HIS A 153 -6.19 -26.82 -4.63
C HIS A 153 -5.98 -27.33 -3.19
N PRO A 154 -6.64 -28.41 -2.74
CA PRO A 154 -6.53 -28.90 -1.36
C PRO A 154 -5.11 -29.27 -0.93
N ASP A 155 -4.30 -29.77 -1.87
CA ASP A 155 -2.91 -30.18 -1.62
C ASP A 155 -1.89 -29.05 -1.83
N TRP A 156 -2.35 -27.85 -2.20
CA TRP A 156 -1.49 -26.71 -2.46
C TRP A 156 -1.09 -26.00 -1.16
N GLY A 157 0.13 -25.48 -1.10
CA GLY A 157 0.53 -24.53 -0.06
C GLY A 157 1.87 -23.91 -0.38
N PRO A 158 2.12 -22.65 0.05
CA PRO A 158 3.27 -21.85 -0.41
C PRO A 158 4.62 -22.55 -0.22
N ARG A 159 4.75 -23.34 0.86
CA ARG A 159 5.99 -24.04 1.23
C ARG A 159 5.89 -25.56 1.10
N ILE A 160 5.00 -26.06 0.24
CA ILE A 160 4.85 -27.51 0.03
C ILE A 160 5.66 -27.91 -1.21
N PRO A 161 6.80 -28.62 -1.05
CA PRO A 161 7.63 -28.99 -2.19
C PRO A 161 6.85 -29.75 -3.27
N GLY A 162 6.87 -29.23 -4.50
CA GLY A 162 6.16 -29.80 -5.65
C GLY A 162 4.66 -29.45 -5.76
N ASN A 163 4.06 -28.90 -4.69
CA ASN A 163 2.68 -28.40 -4.65
C ASN A 163 2.62 -26.93 -4.19
N ASP A 164 3.70 -26.20 -4.37
CA ASP A 164 3.88 -24.79 -4.03
C ASP A 164 3.33 -23.86 -5.10
N ARG A 165 3.30 -24.32 -6.35
CA ARG A 165 2.73 -23.53 -7.44
C ARG A 165 1.24 -23.29 -7.23
N PRO A 166 0.77 -22.03 -7.20
CA PRO A 166 -0.62 -21.71 -6.93
C PRO A 166 -1.53 -22.25 -8.03
N LYS A 167 -2.46 -23.10 -7.61
CA LYS A 167 -3.46 -23.73 -8.48
C LYS A 167 -4.85 -23.64 -7.89
N ASP A 168 -5.85 -23.59 -8.76
CA ASP A 168 -7.24 -23.69 -8.36
C ASP A 168 -7.67 -25.14 -8.07
N ALA A 169 -8.90 -25.30 -7.58
CA ALA A 169 -9.52 -26.61 -7.32
C ALA A 169 -9.69 -27.48 -8.59
N GLN A 170 -9.47 -26.93 -9.79
CA GLN A 170 -9.51 -27.63 -11.08
C GLN A 170 -8.10 -27.91 -11.64
N ASP A 171 -7.04 -27.68 -10.86
CA ASP A 171 -5.62 -27.84 -11.24
C ASP A 171 -5.13 -26.82 -12.29
N ASN A 172 -5.87 -25.73 -12.52
CA ASN A 172 -5.39 -24.62 -13.36
C ASN A 172 -4.43 -23.74 -12.57
N VAL A 173 -3.34 -23.32 -13.20
CA VAL A 173 -2.36 -22.40 -12.60
C VAL A 173 -2.98 -21.02 -12.46
N LEU A 174 -2.82 -20.43 -11.27
CA LEU A 174 -3.26 -19.09 -10.95
C LEU A 174 -2.15 -18.08 -11.22
N HIS A 175 -2.49 -17.01 -11.93
CA HIS A 175 -1.55 -15.96 -12.35
C HIS A 175 -1.87 -14.59 -11.76
N LEU A 176 -2.94 -14.49 -10.96
CA LEU A 176 -3.41 -13.24 -10.37
C LEU A 176 -3.38 -13.34 -8.85
N LEU A 177 -2.61 -12.44 -8.22
CA LEU A 177 -2.51 -12.30 -6.78
C LEU A 177 -2.95 -10.89 -6.38
N LEU A 178 -4.00 -10.80 -5.58
CA LEU A 178 -4.42 -9.55 -4.96
C LEU A 178 -3.66 -9.35 -3.66
N VAL A 179 -2.89 -8.27 -3.61
CA VAL A 179 -2.09 -7.87 -2.45
C VAL A 179 -2.78 -6.67 -1.80
N LYS A 180 -3.00 -6.77 -0.50
CA LYS A 180 -3.50 -5.69 0.34
C LYS A 180 -2.46 -5.31 1.36
N VAL A 181 -2.04 -4.05 1.33
CA VAL A 181 -1.11 -3.46 2.28
C VAL A 181 -1.90 -2.55 3.22
N ASN A 182 -1.83 -2.84 4.52
CA ASN A 182 -2.40 -2.02 5.57
C ASN A 182 -1.27 -1.30 6.30
N VAL A 183 -1.34 0.02 6.37
CA VAL A 183 -0.39 0.88 7.08
C VAL A 183 -1.11 1.49 8.26
N TYR A 184 -0.48 1.43 9.44
CA TYR A 184 -1.04 1.96 10.68
C TYR A 184 -0.10 2.96 11.34
N TRP A 185 -0.67 4.02 11.91
CA TRP A 185 0.06 5.01 12.69
C TRP A 185 -0.74 5.49 13.89
N MET A 186 -0.03 5.99 14.91
CA MET A 186 -0.67 6.54 16.09
C MET A 186 -1.04 8.02 15.88
N ASN A 187 -2.30 8.35 16.10
CA ASN A 187 -2.84 9.70 16.10
C ASN A 187 -3.58 9.98 17.41
N ALA A 188 -2.99 10.84 18.25
CA ALA A 188 -3.57 11.24 19.55
C ALA A 188 -4.00 10.06 20.45
N GLY A 189 -3.24 8.96 20.45
CA GLY A 189 -3.50 7.77 21.27
C GLY A 189 -4.46 6.77 20.65
N LYS A 190 -4.98 7.03 19.44
CA LYS A 190 -5.75 6.09 18.63
C LYS A 190 -4.92 5.68 17.41
N GLU A 191 -5.04 4.43 16.99
CA GLU A 191 -4.43 3.98 15.74
C GLU A 191 -5.35 4.36 14.57
N ASP A 192 -4.80 5.13 13.62
CA ASP A 192 -5.39 5.37 12.31
C ASP A 192 -4.72 4.45 11.28
N SER A 193 -5.39 4.21 10.17
CA SER A 193 -4.92 3.29 9.14
C SER A 193 -5.19 3.77 7.74
N TYR A 194 -4.34 3.35 6.82
CA TYR A 194 -4.52 3.49 5.38
C TYR A 194 -4.33 2.12 4.71
N THR A 195 -5.15 1.82 3.73
CA THR A 195 -5.12 0.56 3.00
C THR A 195 -4.91 0.82 1.51
N GLN A 196 -4.02 0.05 0.91
CA GLN A 196 -3.81 0.01 -0.55
C GLN A 196 -3.92 -1.42 -1.05
N GLU A 197 -4.70 -1.62 -2.11
CA GLU A 197 -4.86 -2.92 -2.78
C GLU A 197 -4.32 -2.82 -4.21
N ASP A 198 -3.60 -3.85 -4.67
CA ASP A 198 -3.06 -3.92 -6.02
C ASP A 198 -2.93 -5.38 -6.49
N ILE A 199 -2.94 -5.59 -7.80
CA ILE A 199 -2.83 -6.92 -8.41
C ILE A 199 -1.39 -7.14 -8.89
N VAL A 200 -0.82 -8.27 -8.50
CA VAL A 200 0.49 -8.76 -8.94
C VAL A 200 0.27 -9.99 -9.84
N THR A 201 1.03 -10.08 -10.93
CA THR A 201 0.95 -11.17 -11.91
C THR A 201 2.32 -11.49 -12.50
N ASP A 202 2.53 -12.75 -12.84
CA ASP A 202 3.71 -13.28 -13.54
C ASP A 202 3.55 -13.30 -15.08
N THR A 203 2.35 -13.02 -15.58
CA THR A 203 2.03 -13.03 -17.01
C THR A 203 1.83 -11.61 -17.54
N GLN A 204 1.90 -11.42 -18.85
CA GLN A 204 1.49 -10.16 -19.47
C GLN A 204 -0.03 -10.00 -19.29
N ALA A 205 -0.46 -9.36 -18.21
CA ALA A 205 -1.86 -8.98 -18.05
C ALA A 205 -2.19 -7.83 -19.00
N ILE A 206 -3.09 -8.06 -19.96
CA ILE A 206 -3.65 -7.00 -20.79
C ILE A 206 -4.71 -6.27 -19.95
N TYR A 207 -4.32 -5.13 -19.38
CA TYR A 207 -5.24 -4.22 -18.70
C TYR A 207 -6.09 -3.48 -19.74
N ASN A 208 -7.32 -3.94 -19.99
CA ASN A 208 -8.28 -3.18 -20.78
C ASN A 208 -8.86 -2.05 -19.91
N PHE A 209 -8.23 -0.86 -19.95
CA PHE A 209 -8.78 0.36 -19.38
C PHE A 209 -10.05 0.78 -20.14
N GLY A 210 -11.19 0.22 -19.74
CA GLY A 210 -12.50 0.44 -20.37
C GLY A 210 -13.52 -0.67 -20.12
N SER A 211 -13.07 -1.86 -19.74
CA SER A 211 -13.95 -2.97 -19.32
C SER A 211 -13.48 -3.52 -17.99
N LYS A 212 -14.41 -3.73 -17.04
CA LYS A 212 -14.19 -4.47 -15.79
C LYS A 212 -13.97 -5.96 -16.09
N LYS A 213 -12.93 -6.28 -16.86
CA LYS A 213 -12.47 -7.63 -17.24
C LYS A 213 -10.97 -7.60 -17.51
N ILE A 214 -10.20 -8.20 -16.61
CA ILE A 214 -8.82 -8.64 -16.82
C ILE A 214 -8.90 -10.06 -17.40
N THR A 215 -8.44 -10.24 -18.63
CA THR A 215 -8.29 -11.56 -19.23
C THR A 215 -6.80 -11.87 -19.26
N VAL A 216 -6.40 -12.95 -18.57
CA VAL A 216 -5.03 -13.49 -18.67
C VAL A 216 -4.92 -14.16 -20.05
N ASP A 217 -4.07 -13.62 -20.91
CA ASP A 217 -3.81 -14.25 -22.20
C ASP A 217 -2.96 -15.49 -21.94
N ARG A 218 -3.36 -16.61 -22.53
CA ARG A 218 -2.92 -17.97 -22.18
C ARG A 218 -1.39 -18.08 -22.21
N ALA A 219 -0.74 -17.94 -21.05
CA ALA A 219 0.69 -18.18 -20.94
C ALA A 219 0.98 -19.69 -21.16
N PRO A 220 2.11 -20.04 -21.78
CA PRO A 220 2.53 -21.45 -21.88
C PRO A 220 2.60 -22.06 -20.47
N SER A 221 2.39 -23.38 -20.36
CA SER A 221 2.26 -24.15 -19.11
C SER A 221 3.37 -23.93 -18.06
N ASN A 222 4.49 -23.30 -18.43
CA ASN A 222 5.53 -22.77 -17.54
C ASN A 222 5.98 -21.38 -18.03
N PRO A 223 5.43 -20.26 -17.55
CA PRO A 223 6.15 -19.00 -17.65
C PRO A 223 7.32 -19.08 -16.67
N GLU A 224 8.55 -19.19 -17.19
CA GLU A 224 9.74 -18.94 -16.38
C GLU A 224 9.63 -17.53 -15.79
N SER A 225 9.79 -17.41 -14.48
CA SER A 225 9.78 -16.13 -13.77
C SER A 225 10.70 -15.13 -14.48
N VAL A 226 10.11 -14.03 -14.95
CA VAL A 226 10.78 -13.04 -15.81
C VAL A 226 11.95 -12.32 -15.10
N LEU A 227 12.16 -12.58 -13.81
CA LEU A 227 13.19 -11.91 -13.01
C LEU A 227 14.54 -12.64 -12.87
N ASN A 228 14.74 -13.89 -13.33
CA ASN A 228 16.12 -14.41 -13.48
C ASN A 228 16.32 -15.70 -14.31
N PRO A 229 16.54 -15.63 -15.64
CA PRO A 229 16.94 -16.81 -16.40
C PRO A 229 18.41 -17.24 -16.16
N ASN A 230 19.22 -16.48 -15.42
CA ASN A 230 20.68 -16.70 -15.34
C ASN A 230 21.21 -17.07 -13.95
N ARG A 231 20.38 -17.23 -12.91
CA ARG A 231 20.89 -17.63 -11.58
C ARG A 231 21.26 -19.10 -11.44
N LEU A 232 20.79 -19.97 -12.35
CA LEU A 232 21.18 -21.39 -12.38
C LEU A 232 22.62 -21.62 -12.88
N ASN A 233 23.29 -20.61 -13.48
CA ASN A 233 24.64 -20.75 -14.04
C ASN A 233 25.72 -19.88 -13.35
N ALA A 234 25.36 -19.11 -12.31
CA ALA A 234 26.26 -18.13 -11.71
C ALA A 234 27.10 -18.66 -10.53
N ASP A 235 26.85 -19.89 -10.04
CA ASP A 235 27.46 -20.38 -8.80
C ASP A 235 28.55 -21.46 -8.97
N SER A 236 28.87 -21.87 -10.21
CA SER A 236 29.97 -22.81 -10.45
C SER A 236 31.36 -22.17 -10.52
N THR A 237 31.45 -20.84 -10.47
CA THR A 237 32.73 -20.11 -10.64
C THR A 237 33.22 -19.38 -9.39
N ARG A 238 32.45 -19.36 -8.28
CA ARG A 238 32.84 -18.66 -7.04
C ARG A 238 33.46 -19.53 -5.95
N PHE A 239 33.53 -20.85 -6.13
CA PHE A 239 34.18 -21.75 -5.17
C PHE A 239 35.10 -22.74 -5.90
N PRO A 240 36.43 -22.52 -5.91
CA PRO A 240 37.36 -23.45 -6.52
C PRO A 240 37.51 -24.66 -5.59
N GLY A 241 36.72 -25.71 -5.81
CA GLY A 241 36.86 -26.95 -5.03
C GLY A 241 35.75 -27.98 -5.15
N TRP A 242 34.56 -27.64 -5.64
CA TRP A 242 33.45 -28.58 -5.74
C TRP A 242 33.35 -29.20 -7.14
N ARG A 243 33.77 -30.46 -7.28
CA ARG A 243 33.42 -31.29 -8.45
C ARG A 243 32.01 -31.82 -8.26
N VAL A 244 31.09 -31.42 -9.14
CA VAL A 244 29.76 -32.04 -9.24
C VAL A 244 29.94 -33.48 -9.76
N PRO A 245 29.44 -34.52 -9.08
CA PRO A 245 29.45 -35.88 -9.62
C PRO A 245 28.49 -35.95 -10.81
N GLY A 246 28.96 -36.42 -11.96
CA GLY A 246 28.13 -36.61 -13.14
C GLY A 246 27.03 -37.68 -12.92
N PRO A 247 25.96 -37.67 -13.72
CA PRO A 247 24.85 -38.61 -13.59
C PRO A 247 25.35 -40.03 -13.86
N ARG A 248 25.07 -40.95 -12.92
CA ARG A 248 25.29 -42.39 -13.15
C ARG A 248 24.30 -42.85 -14.21
N LEU A 249 24.80 -43.14 -15.40
CA LEU A 249 24.06 -43.92 -16.38
C LEU A 249 23.91 -45.33 -15.82
N SER A 250 22.66 -45.74 -15.63
CA SER A 250 22.26 -47.11 -15.37
C SER A 250 22.65 -48.00 -16.55
N SER A 251 23.46 -49.02 -16.28
CA SER A 251 23.58 -50.24 -17.09
C SER A 251 23.05 -51.41 -16.28
#